data_AF-A0A967Z932-F1
#
_entry.id   AF-A0A967Z932-F1
#
_cell.length_a   1.000
_cell.length_b   1.000
_cell.length_c   1.000
_cell.angle_alpha   90.00
_cell.angle_beta   90.00
_cell.angle_gamma   90.00
#
_symmetry.space_group_name_H-M   'P 1'
#
loop_
_entity.id
_entity.type
_entity.pdbx_description
1 polymer ?
#
loop_
_entity_poly.entity_id
_entity_poly.type
_entity_poly.pdbx_seq_one_letter_code
_entity_poly.pdbx_strand_id
1 'polypeptide(L)'
;MFWRTQNALSRWTALLLLSFVWSLSAQAQPRFEIDPTWPQPLPDRWIFAQIGGVCVDSHDHIAIVDRNNITDEEKQTNVPVPTFVMFDTDGEIVNTWGDPEVVPTDVHGCSFDEDDN
;
A
#
# COMPACT_ATOMS: atom_id res chain seq x y z
N MET A 1 -49.23 59.75 22.58
CA MET A 1 -48.02 60.17 21.85
C MET A 1 -47.34 58.89 21.36
N PHE A 2 -47.29 58.69 20.04
CA PHE A 2 -46.63 57.61 19.25
C PHE A 2 -46.87 56.14 19.68
N TRP A 3 -47.83 55.41 19.07
CA TRP A 3 -47.78 54.63 17.79
C TRP A 3 -46.65 53.56 17.80
N ARG A 4 -46.79 52.28 17.42
CA ARG A 4 -47.77 51.53 16.61
C ARG A 4 -47.57 50.02 16.84
N THR A 5 -48.60 49.27 16.45
CA THR A 5 -48.93 47.83 16.46
C THR A 5 -47.86 46.87 15.86
N GLN A 6 -47.87 45.55 16.11
CA GLN A 6 -48.71 44.59 15.35
C GLN A 6 -48.87 43.21 16.03
N ASN A 7 -50.11 42.75 15.92
CA ASN A 7 -50.64 41.45 16.30
C ASN A 7 -50.23 40.33 15.33
N ALA A 8 -50.63 39.12 15.74
CA ALA A 8 -51.25 38.06 14.92
C ALA A 8 -50.31 36.89 14.56
N LEU A 9 -50.57 35.69 15.12
CA LEU A 9 -51.34 34.58 14.51
C LEU A 9 -50.55 33.96 13.33
N SER A 10 -50.44 32.66 13.09
CA SER A 10 -51.24 31.51 13.50
C SER A 10 -50.55 30.23 12.96
N ARG A 11 -50.55 29.16 13.76
CA ARG A 11 -50.87 27.75 13.44
C ARG A 11 -50.23 27.03 12.23
N TRP A 12 -49.93 25.75 12.51
CA TRP A 12 -50.01 24.53 11.66
C TRP A 12 -48.69 23.88 11.24
N THR A 13 -48.67 22.55 11.38
CA THR A 13 -47.96 21.53 10.57
C THR A 13 -46.43 21.54 10.63
N ALA A 14 -45.70 20.43 10.61
CA ALA A 14 -45.98 19.01 10.43
C ALA A 14 -44.69 18.25 10.82
N LEU A 15 -44.80 16.93 10.94
CA LEU A 15 -43.73 15.93 10.92
C LEU A 15 -42.33 16.44 10.54
N LEU A 16 -41.36 16.29 11.45
CA LEU A 16 -39.95 16.16 11.10
C LEU A 16 -39.39 14.88 11.71
N LEU A 17 -39.97 13.74 11.31
CA LEU A 17 -39.17 12.54 11.07
C LEU A 17 -38.36 12.81 9.79
N LEU A 18 -37.34 13.65 9.89
CA LEU A 18 -36.31 13.77 8.86
C LEU A 18 -35.43 12.53 9.00
N SER A 19 -35.90 11.47 8.36
CA SER A 19 -35.10 10.56 7.55
C SER A 19 -33.62 10.97 7.46
N PHE A 20 -32.83 10.54 8.44
CA PHE A 20 -31.38 10.44 8.28
C PHE A 20 -31.14 9.23 7.37
N VAL A 21 -31.45 9.40 6.09
CA VAL A 21 -30.97 8.49 5.05
C VAL A 21 -29.49 8.77 4.98
N TRP A 22 -28.72 8.02 5.76
CA TRP A 22 -27.30 7.84 5.46
C TRP A 22 -27.26 7.32 4.04
N SER A 23 -26.92 8.18 3.08
CA SER A 23 -26.51 7.70 1.77
C SER A 23 -25.28 6.83 2.03
N LEU A 24 -25.48 5.51 2.04
CA LEU A 24 -24.40 4.56 1.82
C LEU A 24 -23.93 4.79 0.38
N SER A 25 -23.08 5.80 0.21
CA SER A 25 -22.34 6.00 -1.02
C SER A 25 -21.50 4.74 -1.20
N ALA A 26 -21.76 3.98 -2.26
CA ALA A 26 -20.83 2.93 -2.67
C ALA A 26 -19.46 3.58 -2.84
N GLN A 27 -18.46 3.07 -2.12
CA GLN A 27 -17.07 3.53 -2.28
C GLN A 27 -16.72 3.38 -3.77
N ALA A 28 -16.18 4.44 -4.37
CA ALA A 28 -15.73 4.37 -5.74
C ALA A 28 -14.78 3.18 -5.89
N GLN A 29 -15.04 2.32 -6.87
CA GLN A 29 -14.21 1.14 -7.08
C GLN A 29 -12.79 1.59 -7.44
N PRO A 30 -11.74 1.03 -6.81
CA PRO A 30 -10.37 1.32 -7.18
C PRO A 30 -10.16 1.05 -8.67
N ARG A 31 -9.53 2.00 -9.35
CA ARG A 31 -9.02 1.81 -10.71
C ARG A 31 -7.52 1.56 -10.60
N PHE A 32 -7.07 0.55 -11.32
CA PHE A 32 -5.65 0.18 -11.34
C PHE A 32 -5.08 0.56 -12.70
N GLU A 33 -3.90 1.14 -12.67
CA GLU A 33 -3.11 1.48 -13.85
C GLU A 33 -1.74 0.84 -13.68
N ILE A 34 -1.10 0.53 -14.81
CA ILE A 34 0.26 -0.01 -14.80
C ILE A 34 1.22 1.18 -14.73
N ASP A 35 2.11 1.17 -13.75
CA ASP A 35 3.28 2.05 -13.74
C ASP A 35 4.46 1.31 -14.41
N PRO A 36 4.87 1.69 -15.63
CA PRO A 36 6.00 1.06 -16.31
C PRO A 36 7.37 1.55 -15.80
N THR A 37 7.39 2.54 -14.90
CA THR A 37 8.62 3.14 -14.35
C THR A 37 9.02 2.54 -13.00
N TRP A 38 8.14 1.72 -12.40
CA TRP A 38 8.39 1.04 -11.14
C TRP A 38 8.83 -0.44 -11.36
N PRO A 39 9.81 -0.95 -10.59
CA PRO A 39 10.68 -0.21 -9.67
C PRO A 39 11.75 0.59 -10.44
N GLN A 40 12.48 1.47 -9.74
CA GLN A 40 13.66 2.10 -10.33
C GLN A 40 14.72 1.03 -10.70
N PRO A 41 15.64 1.34 -11.64
CA PRO A 41 16.70 0.41 -12.02
C PRO A 41 17.52 -0.04 -10.80
N LEU A 42 17.63 -1.35 -10.62
CA LEU A 42 18.38 -1.93 -9.50
C LEU A 42 19.90 -1.66 -9.68
N PRO A 43 20.64 -1.47 -8.57
CA PRO A 43 22.08 -1.31 -8.62
C PRO A 43 22.79 -2.62 -8.97
N ASP A 44 24.10 -2.54 -9.25
CA ASP A 44 25.02 -3.69 -9.26
C ASP A 44 24.61 -4.92 -10.11
N ARG A 45 23.81 -4.71 -11.16
CA ARG A 45 23.25 -5.78 -12.01
C ARG A 45 22.45 -6.81 -11.19
N TRP A 46 21.78 -6.31 -10.16
CA TRP A 46 20.90 -7.10 -9.32
C TRP A 46 19.74 -7.66 -10.13
N ILE A 47 19.41 -8.91 -9.84
CA ILE A 47 18.22 -9.58 -10.34
C ILE A 47 17.49 -10.28 -9.20
N PHE A 48 16.18 -10.33 -9.34
CA PHE A 48 15.33 -11.22 -8.53
C PHE A 48 15.31 -12.61 -9.17
N ALA A 49 15.30 -13.62 -8.32
CA ALA A 49 15.08 -15.01 -8.65
C ALA A 49 13.58 -15.32 -8.51
N GLN A 50 13.24 -16.45 -7.88
CA GLN A 50 11.89 -16.73 -7.47
C GLN A 50 11.48 -15.90 -6.25
N ILE A 51 10.41 -15.12 -6.40
CA ILE A 51 9.81 -14.34 -5.32
C ILE A 51 9.10 -15.29 -4.34
N GLY A 52 9.53 -15.27 -3.09
CA GLY A 52 8.92 -15.99 -1.97
C GLY A 52 7.74 -15.27 -1.34
N GLY A 53 7.70 -13.92 -1.42
CA GLY A 53 6.62 -13.13 -0.87
C GLY A 53 6.74 -11.63 -1.18
N VAL A 54 5.62 -10.93 -1.03
CA VAL A 54 5.54 -9.47 -1.09
C VAL A 54 4.65 -9.00 0.06
N CYS A 55 5.12 -8.02 0.82
CA CYS A 55 4.39 -7.42 1.94
C CYS A 55 4.62 -5.91 1.96
N VAL A 56 3.71 -5.19 2.61
CA VAL A 56 3.75 -3.72 2.71
C VAL A 56 3.65 -3.33 4.17
N ASP A 57 4.55 -2.45 4.62
CA ASP A 57 4.57 -1.94 6.00
C ASP A 57 3.59 -0.76 6.19
N SER A 58 3.53 -0.18 7.39
CA SER A 58 2.64 0.95 7.68
C SER A 58 3.04 2.27 7.00
N HIS A 59 4.23 2.33 6.38
CA HIS A 59 4.81 3.49 5.71
C HIS A 59 4.72 3.41 4.18
N ASP A 60 3.93 2.46 3.66
CA ASP A 60 3.83 2.15 2.22
C ASP A 60 5.15 1.67 1.59
N HIS A 61 6.08 1.11 2.39
CA HIS A 61 7.23 0.43 1.84
C HIS A 61 6.87 -0.98 1.39
N ILE A 62 7.29 -1.35 0.18
CA ILE A 62 7.05 -2.64 -0.44
C ILE A 62 8.28 -3.52 -0.24
N ALA A 63 8.18 -4.54 0.60
CA ALA A 63 9.22 -5.55 0.77
C ALA A 63 8.98 -6.74 -0.17
N ILE A 64 10.02 -7.09 -0.93
CA ILE A 64 10.10 -8.29 -1.77
C ILE A 64 11.06 -9.27 -1.13
N VAL A 65 10.57 -10.50 -0.92
CA VAL A 65 11.39 -11.61 -0.43
C VAL A 65 11.82 -12.49 -1.60
N ASP A 66 13.13 -12.61 -1.81
CA ASP A 66 13.75 -13.39 -2.87
C ASP A 66 14.29 -14.72 -2.34
N ARG A 67 14.12 -15.80 -3.10
CA ARG A 67 14.66 -17.13 -2.74
C ARG A 67 16.13 -17.31 -3.09
N ASN A 68 16.73 -16.32 -3.75
CA ASN A 68 18.13 -16.26 -4.17
C ASN A 68 18.58 -17.47 -5.01
N ASN A 69 17.64 -18.14 -5.67
CA ASN A 69 17.86 -19.35 -6.45
C ASN A 69 18.09 -19.06 -7.94
N ILE A 70 18.86 -18.01 -8.26
CA ILE A 70 19.28 -17.72 -9.64
C ILE A 70 20.11 -18.88 -10.20
N THR A 71 19.95 -19.15 -11.49
CA THR A 71 20.66 -20.19 -12.22
C THR A 71 22.14 -19.85 -12.39
N ASP A 72 22.96 -20.88 -12.66
CA ASP A 72 24.39 -20.66 -12.92
C ASP A 72 24.65 -19.89 -14.23
N GLU A 73 23.71 -19.89 -15.17
CA GLU A 73 23.76 -19.06 -16.36
C GLU A 73 23.52 -17.58 -16.01
N GLU A 74 22.51 -17.28 -15.20
CA GLU A 74 22.21 -15.91 -14.76
C GLU A 74 23.35 -15.29 -13.94
N LYS A 75 24.04 -16.09 -13.12
CA LYS A 75 25.22 -15.67 -12.35
C LYS A 75 26.40 -15.20 -13.21
N GLN A 76 26.43 -15.51 -14.50
CA GLN A 76 27.53 -15.10 -15.38
C GLN A 76 27.58 -13.59 -15.59
N THR A 77 26.43 -12.92 -15.52
CA THR A 77 26.31 -11.47 -15.77
C THR A 77 25.60 -10.73 -14.64
N ASN A 78 24.84 -11.42 -13.80
CA ASN A 78 24.01 -10.82 -12.76
C ASN A 78 24.44 -11.22 -11.36
N VAL A 79 24.00 -10.42 -10.40
CA VAL A 79 24.21 -10.64 -8.97
C VAL A 79 22.81 -10.87 -8.36
N PRO A 80 22.61 -11.87 -7.49
CA PRO A 80 21.33 -12.01 -6.81
C PRO A 80 21.14 -10.83 -5.85
N VAL A 81 19.91 -10.35 -5.73
CA VAL A 81 19.56 -9.41 -4.65
C VAL A 81 19.80 -10.03 -3.27
N PRO A 82 19.93 -9.23 -2.21
CA PRO A 82 19.71 -9.71 -0.83
C PRO A 82 18.34 -10.40 -0.71
N THR A 83 18.18 -11.29 0.26
CA THR A 83 16.92 -12.05 0.42
C THR A 83 15.72 -11.12 0.64
N PHE A 84 15.91 -9.98 1.28
CA PHE A 84 14.87 -8.98 1.49
C PHE A 84 15.31 -7.66 0.87
N VAL A 85 14.50 -7.14 -0.04
CA VAL A 85 14.67 -5.82 -0.65
C VAL A 85 13.40 -5.03 -0.43
N MET A 86 13.53 -3.82 0.10
CA MET A 86 12.41 -2.95 0.41
C MET A 86 12.48 -1.69 -0.44
N PHE A 87 11.36 -1.37 -1.08
CA PHE A 87 11.18 -0.20 -1.93
C PHE A 87 10.21 0.79 -1.30
N ASP A 88 10.34 2.08 -1.61
CA ASP A 88 9.24 3.02 -1.44
C ASP A 88 8.26 2.97 -2.63
N THR A 89 7.22 3.81 -2.57
CA THR A 89 6.20 3.91 -3.62
C THR A 89 6.73 4.43 -4.96
N ASP A 90 7.83 5.19 -4.94
CA ASP A 90 8.50 5.69 -6.14
C ASP A 90 9.47 4.66 -6.74
N GLY A 91 9.65 3.51 -6.06
CA GLY A 91 10.47 2.39 -6.49
C GLY A 91 11.95 2.54 -6.14
N GLU A 92 12.32 3.44 -5.24
CA GLU A 92 13.67 3.54 -4.68
C GLU A 92 13.90 2.47 -3.63
N ILE A 93 15.11 1.89 -3.59
CA ILE A 93 15.48 0.94 -2.55
C ILE A 93 15.74 1.71 -1.26
N VAL A 94 14.92 1.46 -0.25
CA VAL A 94 15.03 2.10 1.08
C VAL A 94 15.71 1.19 2.11
N ASN A 95 15.68 -0.13 1.92
CA ASN A 95 16.39 -1.07 2.80
C ASN A 95 16.66 -2.42 2.10
N THR A 96 17.69 -3.12 2.57
CA THR A 96 18.00 -4.50 2.15
C THR A 96 18.58 -5.30 3.32
N TRP A 97 18.17 -6.54 3.48
CA TRP A 97 18.74 -7.44 4.49
C TRP A 97 18.60 -8.92 4.10
N GLY A 98 19.13 -9.80 4.94
CA GLY A 98 19.13 -11.25 4.71
C GLY A 98 20.32 -11.69 3.87
N ASP A 99 21.25 -12.39 4.51
CA ASP A 99 22.36 -13.06 3.85
C ASP A 99 21.84 -14.35 3.18
N PRO A 100 21.95 -14.48 1.84
CA PRO A 100 21.50 -15.67 1.13
C PRO A 100 22.15 -16.98 1.59
N GLU A 101 23.30 -16.93 2.27
CA GLU A 101 23.96 -18.12 2.83
C GLU A 101 23.35 -18.56 4.18
N VAL A 102 22.64 -17.66 4.86
CA VAL A 102 22.07 -17.87 6.19
C VAL A 102 20.55 -18.09 6.13
N VAL A 103 19.87 -17.37 5.24
CA VAL A 103 18.42 -17.45 5.11
C VAL A 103 18.03 -18.74 4.37
N PRO A 104 17.01 -19.50 4.85
CA PRO A 104 16.52 -20.67 4.14
C PRO A 104 16.03 -20.33 2.72
N THR A 105 16.37 -21.16 1.74
CA THR A 105 16.02 -20.95 0.33
C THR A 105 14.53 -21.12 0.01
N ASP A 106 13.75 -21.71 0.93
CA ASP A 106 12.33 -22.01 0.77
C ASP A 106 11.42 -21.01 1.51
N VAL A 107 11.77 -19.72 1.52
CA VAL A 107 10.90 -18.66 2.06
C VAL A 107 9.58 -18.56 1.29
N HIS A 108 8.45 -18.53 2.02
CA HIS A 108 7.08 -18.69 1.48
C HIS A 108 6.15 -17.49 1.68
N GLY A 109 6.59 -16.44 2.35
CA GLY A 109 5.80 -15.23 2.56
C GLY A 109 6.48 -14.27 3.51
N CYS A 110 5.91 -13.07 3.61
CA CYS A 110 6.25 -12.08 4.62
C CYS A 110 5.01 -11.33 5.07
N SER A 111 5.09 -10.75 6.26
CA SER A 111 4.10 -9.87 6.85
C SER A 111 4.82 -9.00 7.85
N PHE A 112 4.46 -7.72 7.92
CA PHE A 112 4.88 -6.84 9.00
C PHE A 112 3.88 -6.93 10.15
N ASP A 113 4.38 -6.90 11.37
CA ASP A 113 3.54 -6.72 12.57
C ASP A 113 3.17 -5.25 12.79
N GLU A 114 2.52 -4.93 13.92
CA GLU A 114 2.08 -3.56 14.23
C GLU A 114 3.22 -2.57 14.50
N ASP A 115 4.43 -3.09 14.71
CA ASP A 115 5.65 -2.33 14.98
C ASP A 115 6.57 -2.27 13.74
N ASP A 116 6.08 -2.71 12.57
CA ASP A 116 6.80 -2.81 11.29
C ASP A 116 8.03 -3.74 11.33
N ASN A 117 7.95 -4.87 12.06
CA ASN A 117 8.98 -5.92 12.08
C ASN A 117 8.66 -7.16 11.23
#